data_AF-A0A1I0ZGK0-F1
#
_entry.id   AF-A0A1I0ZGK0-F1
#
_cell.length_a   1.000
_cell.length_b   1.000
_cell.length_c   1.000
_cell.angle_alpha   90.00
_cell.angle_beta   90.00
_cell.angle_gamma   90.00
#
_symmetry.space_group_name_H-M   'P 1'
#
loop_
_entity.id
_entity.type
_entity.pdbx_description
1 polymer ?
#
loop_
_entity_poly.entity_id
_entity_poly.type
_entity_poly.pdbx_seq_one_letter_code
_entity_poly.pdbx_strand_id
1 'polypeptide(L)'
;MGAAEDGGGTAATARAAGGGRRRVANGEVPPDVPVRPMGDIAVLAHVVWADGDREWRAARAVRWTRTHVMVAWRDDPQDPRSERHEWLRADDVARSVQWLVGPGPADPRTRAGR
;
A
#
# COMPACT_ATOMS: atom_id res chain seq x y z
N MET A 1 -18.69 47.43 -5.76
CA MET A 1 -17.84 46.71 -6.73
C MET A 1 -16.48 46.51 -6.05
N GLY A 2 -16.22 45.29 -5.60
CA GLY A 2 -15.08 44.90 -4.76
C GLY A 2 -15.20 43.40 -4.49
N ALA A 3 -14.10 42.69 -4.71
CA ALA A 3 -14.02 41.28 -5.09
C ALA A 3 -13.83 40.30 -3.91
N ALA A 4 -13.63 39.02 -4.29
CA ALA A 4 -12.99 37.91 -3.56
C ALA A 4 -13.89 37.05 -2.66
N GLU A 5 -13.78 35.73 -2.60
CA GLU A 5 -13.27 34.64 -3.46
C GLU A 5 -13.53 33.35 -2.66
N ASP A 6 -13.81 32.26 -3.37
CA ASP A 6 -13.42 30.89 -3.04
C ASP A 6 -13.60 30.34 -1.61
N GLY A 7 -14.77 29.73 -1.38
CA GLY A 7 -14.99 28.72 -0.34
C GLY A 7 -14.77 27.30 -0.85
N GLY A 8 -13.62 27.01 -1.46
CA GLY A 8 -13.18 25.67 -1.84
C GLY A 8 -12.08 25.17 -0.90
N GLY A 9 -12.40 24.23 -0.01
CA GLY A 9 -11.41 23.74 0.96
C GLY A 9 -11.87 22.52 1.77
N THR A 10 -11.61 21.33 1.21
CA THR A 10 -11.32 20.08 1.92
C THR A 10 -12.39 19.51 2.85
N ALA A 11 -13.45 18.94 2.26
CA ALA A 11 -14.16 17.81 2.87
C ALA A 11 -13.38 16.51 2.61
N ALA A 12 -12.20 16.36 3.22
CA ALA A 12 -11.40 15.13 3.13
C ALA A 12 -10.71 14.79 4.45
N THR A 13 -11.34 15.08 5.58
CA THR A 13 -10.89 14.64 6.91
C THR A 13 -12.09 14.52 7.82
N ALA A 14 -12.72 13.34 7.82
CA ALA A 14 -13.44 12.75 8.95
C ALA A 14 -14.30 11.58 8.45
N ARG A 15 -13.70 10.42 8.23
CA ARG A 15 -14.42 9.15 8.38
C ARG A 15 -13.62 8.19 9.25
N ALA A 16 -13.41 8.64 10.48
CA ALA A 16 -13.13 7.77 11.61
C ALA A 16 -14.34 7.86 12.56
N ALA A 17 -15.31 6.97 12.37
CA ALA A 17 -16.31 6.62 13.39
C ALA A 17 -17.03 5.33 12.97
N GLY A 18 -16.58 4.19 13.52
CA GLY A 18 -17.25 2.91 13.30
C GLY A 18 -16.44 1.66 13.67
N GLY A 19 -15.95 1.56 14.91
CA GLY A 19 -15.73 0.33 15.74
C GLY A 19 -15.07 -0.95 15.21
N GLY A 20 -14.77 -1.13 13.93
CA GLY A 20 -14.25 -2.35 13.36
C GLY A 20 -13.30 -2.07 12.19
N ARG A 21 -12.27 -2.93 12.04
CA ARG A 21 -11.36 -2.86 10.89
C ARG A 21 -12.18 -3.03 9.60
N ARG A 22 -11.96 -2.14 8.62
CA ARG A 22 -12.67 -2.17 7.33
C ARG A 22 -12.48 -3.53 6.66
N ARG A 23 -13.54 -4.18 6.18
CA ARG A 23 -13.42 -5.52 5.58
C ARG A 23 -12.86 -5.45 4.16
N VAL A 24 -11.99 -6.40 3.80
CA VAL A 24 -11.46 -6.54 2.44
C VAL A 24 -12.34 -7.51 1.67
N ALA A 25 -12.86 -7.06 0.54
CA ALA A 25 -13.85 -7.76 -0.27
C ALA A 25 -13.23 -8.79 -1.22
N ASN A 26 -12.02 -8.54 -1.73
CA ASN A 26 -11.26 -9.48 -2.56
C ASN A 26 -10.35 -10.42 -1.74
N GLY A 27 -10.56 -10.50 -0.42
CA GLY A 27 -9.86 -11.45 0.44
C GLY A 27 -10.31 -12.88 0.16
N GLU A 28 -9.39 -13.76 -0.22
CA GLU A 28 -9.67 -15.15 -0.59
C GLU A 28 -8.62 -16.08 0.02
N VAL A 29 -9.05 -17.00 0.90
CA VAL A 29 -8.15 -17.99 1.51
C VAL A 29 -7.88 -19.12 0.49
N PRO A 30 -6.61 -19.48 0.24
CA PRO A 30 -6.29 -20.58 -0.67
C PRO A 30 -6.77 -21.94 -0.11
N PRO A 31 -7.01 -22.94 -0.97
CA PRO A 31 -7.41 -24.29 -0.53
C PRO A 31 -6.43 -24.94 0.45
N ASP A 32 -5.13 -24.76 0.22
CA ASP A 32 -4.05 -25.29 1.05
C ASP A 32 -3.20 -24.15 1.60
N VAL A 33 -3.26 -23.94 2.91
CA VAL A 33 -2.56 -22.84 3.59
C VAL A 33 -1.20 -23.29 4.13
N PRO A 34 -0.08 -22.70 3.67
CA PRO A 34 1.23 -22.94 4.26
C PRO A 34 1.28 -22.51 5.73
N VAL A 35 1.81 -23.39 6.59
CA VAL A 35 1.84 -23.17 8.05
C VAL A 35 3.02 -22.30 8.51
N ARG A 36 4.13 -22.28 7.76
CA ARG A 36 5.33 -21.50 8.10
C ARG A 36 5.39 -20.19 7.32
N PRO A 37 5.91 -19.10 7.93
CA PRO A 37 6.32 -17.92 7.19
C PRO A 37 7.31 -18.28 6.09
N MET A 38 7.18 -17.66 4.92
CA MET A 38 8.00 -17.97 3.74
C MET A 38 8.92 -16.82 3.34
N GLY A 39 8.63 -15.60 3.77
CA GLY A 39 9.46 -14.44 3.48
C GLY A 39 8.96 -13.16 4.12
N ASP A 40 9.56 -12.05 3.69
CA ASP A 40 9.17 -10.69 4.04
C ASP A 40 9.47 -9.76 2.85
N ILE A 41 8.77 -9.98 1.74
CA ILE A 41 9.09 -9.35 0.44
C ILE A 41 8.19 -8.13 0.22
N ALA A 42 8.76 -6.97 -0.07
CA ALA A 42 8.00 -5.77 -0.39
C ALA A 42 7.14 -5.94 -1.66
N VAL A 43 5.85 -5.63 -1.54
CA VAL A 43 4.84 -5.74 -2.61
C VAL A 43 3.84 -4.58 -2.54
N LEU A 44 3.10 -4.40 -3.64
CA LEU A 44 1.88 -3.59 -3.66
C LEU A 44 0.68 -4.54 -3.70
N ALA A 45 -0.27 -4.35 -2.79
CA ALA A 45 -1.51 -5.12 -2.71
C ALA A 45 -2.68 -4.28 -3.24
N HIS A 46 -3.41 -4.80 -4.23
CA HIS A 46 -4.66 -4.23 -4.70
C HIS A 46 -5.78 -4.64 -3.75
N VAL A 47 -6.27 -3.69 -2.97
CA VAL A 47 -7.28 -3.92 -1.94
C VAL A 47 -8.60 -3.35 -2.42
N VAL A 48 -9.61 -4.22 -2.52
CA VAL A 48 -11.01 -3.83 -2.70
C VAL A 48 -11.68 -3.88 -1.34
N TRP A 49 -12.22 -2.76 -0.89
CA TRP A 49 -12.91 -2.66 0.39
C TRP A 49 -14.38 -3.00 0.25
N ALA A 50 -15.02 -3.45 1.33
CA ALA A 50 -16.41 -3.90 1.32
C ALA A 50 -17.44 -2.81 1.00
N ASP A 51 -17.07 -1.54 1.14
CA ASP A 51 -17.86 -0.37 0.73
C ASP A 51 -17.61 0.05 -0.74
N GLY A 52 -16.74 -0.67 -1.45
CA GLY A 52 -16.51 -0.53 -2.89
C GLY A 52 -15.24 0.22 -3.28
N ASP A 53 -14.56 0.90 -2.35
CA ASP A 53 -13.32 1.61 -2.68
C ASP A 53 -12.21 0.64 -3.06
N ARG A 54 -11.30 1.10 -3.90
CA ARG A 54 -10.16 0.33 -4.39
C ARG A 54 -8.89 1.14 -4.23
N GLU A 55 -7.86 0.55 -3.66
CA GLU A 55 -6.57 1.19 -3.52
C GLU A 55 -5.41 0.20 -3.64
N TRP A 56 -4.24 0.71 -4.01
CA TRP A 56 -2.99 -0.03 -3.90
C TRP A 56 -2.30 0.33 -2.59
N ARG A 57 -2.02 -0.66 -1.75
CA ARG A 57 -1.32 -0.48 -0.48
C ARG A 57 0.10 -1.05 -0.52
N ALA A 58 1.04 -0.35 0.10
CA ALA A 58 2.34 -0.92 0.42
C ALA A 58 2.17 -2.04 1.45
N ALA A 59 2.72 -3.21 1.15
CA ALA A 59 2.59 -4.41 1.96
C ALA A 59 3.84 -5.29 1.88
N ARG A 60 3.82 -6.36 2.67
CA ARG A 60 4.86 -7.40 2.71
C ARG A 60 4.23 -8.75 2.40
N ALA A 61 4.75 -9.47 1.41
CA ALA A 61 4.36 -10.85 1.17
C ALA A 61 5.06 -11.76 2.19
N VAL A 62 4.27 -12.39 3.07
CA VAL A 62 4.77 -13.19 4.20
C VAL A 62 4.58 -14.69 4.01
N ARG A 63 3.59 -15.10 3.20
CA ARG A 63 3.32 -16.49 2.79
C ARG A 63 2.72 -16.49 1.38
N TRP A 64 2.88 -17.57 0.63
CA TRP A 64 2.28 -17.67 -0.69
C TRP A 64 2.04 -19.13 -1.11
N THR A 65 1.05 -19.32 -1.97
CA THR A 65 0.82 -20.53 -2.76
C THR A 65 1.14 -20.22 -4.23
N ARG A 66 0.76 -21.11 -5.15
CA ARG A 66 0.84 -20.83 -6.58
C ARG A 66 -0.16 -19.76 -7.04
N THR A 67 -1.26 -19.57 -6.30
CA THR A 67 -2.40 -18.75 -6.72
C THR A 67 -2.73 -17.61 -5.77
N HIS A 68 -2.22 -17.64 -4.54
CA HIS A 68 -2.53 -16.65 -3.52
C HIS A 68 -1.28 -16.20 -2.77
N VAL A 69 -1.32 -14.97 -2.27
CA VAL A 69 -0.27 -14.39 -1.44
C VAL A 69 -0.92 -13.85 -0.17
N MET A 70 -0.36 -14.24 0.98
CA MET A 70 -0.67 -13.59 2.25
C MET A 70 0.18 -12.34 2.33
N VAL A 71 -0.48 -11.20 2.32
CA VAL A 71 0.15 -9.89 2.47
C VAL A 71 -0.07 -9.38 3.89
N ALA A 72 0.92 -8.66 4.40
CA ALA A 72 0.87 -7.96 5.68
C ALA A 72 1.05 -6.46 5.44
N TRP A 73 0.14 -5.63 5.92
CA TRP A 73 0.28 -4.17 5.93
C TRP A 73 -0.19 -3.61 7.26
N ARG A 74 0.12 -2.33 7.51
CA ARG A 74 -0.37 -1.59 8.68
C ARG A 74 -1.49 -0.65 8.26
N ASP A 75 -2.60 -0.68 8.98
CA ASP A 75 -3.68 0.29 8.77
C ASP A 75 -3.24 1.69 9.23
N ASP A 76 -2.44 1.76 10.29
CA ASP A 76 -1.69 2.94 10.73
C ASP A 76 -0.17 2.65 10.70
N PRO A 77 0.61 3.31 9.82
CA PRO A 77 2.05 3.11 9.72
C PRO A 77 2.81 3.30 11.06
N GLN A 78 2.29 4.13 11.97
CA GLN A 78 2.91 4.45 13.26
C GLN A 78 2.56 3.45 14.38
N ASP A 79 1.53 2.62 14.20
CA ASP A 79 1.12 1.60 15.18
C ASP A 79 1.42 0.18 14.66
N PRO A 80 2.42 -0.53 15.22
CA PRO A 80 2.68 -1.93 14.88
C PRO A 80 1.50 -2.88 15.14
N ARG A 81 0.60 -2.55 16.07
CA ARG A 81 -0.58 -3.39 16.39
C ARG A 81 -1.69 -3.28 15.34
N SER A 82 -1.62 -2.26 14.49
CA SER A 82 -2.49 -2.09 13.33
C SER A 82 -2.12 -3.05 12.18
N GLU A 83 -1.08 -3.87 12.35
CA GLU A 83 -0.73 -4.87 11.36
C GLU A 83 -1.88 -5.83 11.09
N ARG A 84 -2.12 -6.04 9.81
CA ARG A 84 -3.18 -6.86 9.27
C ARG A 84 -2.60 -7.81 8.25
N HIS A 85 -3.11 -9.04 8.28
CA HIS A 85 -2.83 -10.08 7.31
C HIS A 85 -4.07 -10.33 6.46
N GLU A 86 -3.88 -10.44 5.15
CA GLU A 86 -4.95 -10.78 4.22
C GLU A 86 -4.41 -11.72 3.16
N TRP A 87 -5.19 -12.74 2.80
CA TRP A 87 -4.91 -13.55 1.61
C TRP A 87 -5.56 -12.90 0.40
N LEU A 88 -4.77 -12.66 -0.63
CA LEU A 88 -5.23 -12.14 -1.92
C LEU A 88 -4.82 -13.10 -3.03
N ARG A 89 -5.54 -13.07 -4.16
CA ARG A 89 -5.07 -13.73 -5.39
C ARG A 89 -3.74 -13.12 -5.81
N ALA A 90 -2.88 -13.94 -6.42
CA ALA A 90 -1.59 -13.47 -6.92
C ALA A 90 -1.73 -12.32 -7.93
N ASP A 91 -2.82 -12.29 -8.70
CA ASP A 91 -3.11 -11.23 -9.68
C ASP A 91 -3.43 -9.87 -9.03
N ASP A 92 -3.86 -9.86 -7.76
CA ASP A 92 -4.07 -8.65 -6.96
C ASP A 92 -2.79 -8.19 -6.25
N VAL A 93 -1.64 -8.85 -6.49
CA VAL A 93 -0.37 -8.52 -5.83
C VAL A 93 0.73 -8.28 -6.85
N ALA A 94 1.24 -7.05 -6.88
CA ALA A 94 2.35 -6.68 -7.72
C ALA A 94 3.67 -6.69 -6.92
N ARG A 95 4.72 -7.33 -7.46
CA ARG A 95 6.07 -7.16 -6.90
C ARG A 95 6.52 -5.71 -7.06
N SER A 96 6.96 -5.10 -5.97
CA SER A 96 7.56 -3.77 -6.02
C SER A 96 8.92 -3.85 -6.71
N VAL A 97 9.10 -3.09 -7.79
CA VAL A 97 10.42 -2.82 -8.36
C VAL A 97 10.96 -1.54 -7.71
N GLN A 98 12.03 -1.65 -6.94
CA GLN A 98 12.78 -0.47 -6.50
C GLN A 98 13.73 -0.07 -7.63
N TRP A 99 13.43 1.02 -8.32
CA TRP A 99 14.42 1.67 -9.17
C TRP A 99 15.33 2.50 -8.27
N LEU A 100 16.60 2.12 -8.18
CA LEU A 100 17.63 3.01 -7.63
C LEU A 100 17.81 4.18 -8.61
N VAL A 101 17.22 5.33 -8.31
CA VAL A 101 17.62 6.57 -8.97
C VAL A 101 18.97 6.97 -8.35
N GLY A 102 20.07 6.59 -8.98
CA GLY A 102 21.38 7.13 -8.63
C GLY A 102 21.38 8.66 -8.81
N PRO A 103 22.23 9.41 -8.08
CA PRO A 103 22.39 10.83 -8.40
C PRO A 103 22.74 10.93 -9.89
N GLY A 104 21.96 11.71 -10.64
CA GLY A 104 22.25 11.95 -12.05
C GLY A 104 23.71 12.38 -12.22
N PRO A 105 24.36 12.11 -13.37
CA PRO A 105 25.76 12.41 -13.56
C PRO A 105 26.04 13.86 -13.14
N ALA A 106 26.96 14.04 -12.19
CA ALA A 106 27.39 15.36 -11.75
C ALA A 106 27.84 16.14 -12.99
N ASP A 107 27.21 17.30 -13.24
CA ASP A 107 27.56 18.13 -14.38
C ASP A 107 29.06 18.51 -14.28
N PRO A 108 29.92 18.07 -15.22
CA PRO A 108 31.34 18.38 -15.18
C PRO A 108 31.63 19.89 -15.29
N ARG A 109 30.63 20.72 -15.63
CA ARG A 109 30.79 22.18 -15.76
C ARG A 109 30.73 22.94 -14.43
N THR A 110 30.34 22.30 -13.32
CA THR A 110 30.25 22.98 -12.02
C THR A 110 31.58 23.02 -11.27
N ARG A 111 32.61 22.30 -11.74
CA ARG A 111 33.96 22.34 -11.15
C ARG A 111 34.90 23.14 -12.04
N ALA A 112 35.22 24.34 -11.60
CA ALA A 112 36.29 25.22 -12.08
C ALA A 112 35.93 26.22 -13.21
N GLY A 113 35.14 27.24 -12.86
CA GLY A 113 35.48 28.61 -13.23
C GLY A 113 36.32 29.22 -12.11
N ARG A 114 37.64 29.23 -12.30
CA ARG A 114 38.63 29.95 -11.50
C ARG A 114 39.15 31.11 -12.34
#